data_AF-A0A6A3KLC9-F1
#
_entry.id   AF-A0A6A3KLC9-F1
#
_cell.length_a   1.000
_cell.length_b   1.000
_cell.length_c   1.000
_cell.angle_alpha   90.00
_cell.angle_beta   90.00
_cell.angle_gamma   90.00
#
_symmetry.space_group_name_H-M   'P 1'
#
loop_
_entity.id
_entity.type
_entity.pdbx_description
1 polymer ?
#
loop_
_entity_poly.entity_id
_entity_poly.type
_entity_poly.pdbx_seq_one_letter_code
_entity_poly.pdbx_strand_id
1 'polypeptide(L)'
;MARIYVVEFQKWGLPHAHILVILADEDKPRRREIIDKLASAELPDAELNPQLYETIMTSMMHGPCGAANPNSSCMKDGKCTKGYPKPLVEVTQENVNGFPVYRRRRRPPGVLKFKGREYDDATINQWVVPYNPYLSQNYNCHINVEVCTALTAVKYLYKYVYKGSDKAVITVENVQGESHRAMIEPNEILRYLNARYVSPVEACMRLLDFSVQGKTHSIVQLTIHLGNEQLVTFRSSDNPDQVLTRGRHTMLTRFFELCASEAPENQEAKTMVYQDIPKKFRWDAKTKRWVRRKRFQAAIGRMVHVSPRDMNKFYIRVLMCHRKGPQSFEQLRTVDGVTYETYRQAALKLGYLDDDAEWVACMTEAAAFKKPYELRQLFATIIVYSQVSEFRQLWDQFYDDLSQDYAYTYRDLQGQEKAELIQFKTLKSLHDLLQINGYAVADFDDLPQLHQYPALVLDSLLRNSLLRRELEGYDQSTLQSIVDQETSSTTDSELFTTKSFKQSTGRLWVKNCSLSTVQGALENPYCCGNPGKGAPVWEDRDCCGFKWNSLPIANGWANGAFDVQNTSQVERHVDVCDLQAIEPEDADLEGQFGNLG
;
A
#
# COMPACT_ATOMS: atom_id res chain seq x y z
N MET A 1 5.28 -3.35 -24.05
CA MET A 1 3.99 -2.78 -23.59
C MET A 1 3.25 -3.76 -22.68
N ALA A 2 2.74 -3.28 -21.55
CA ALA A 2 1.80 -3.99 -20.69
C ALA A 2 0.45 -3.27 -20.66
N ARG A 3 -0.64 -4.02 -20.52
CA ARG A 3 -1.98 -3.47 -20.30
C ARG A 3 -2.70 -4.21 -19.18
N ILE A 4 -3.51 -3.46 -18.43
CA ILE A 4 -4.46 -3.94 -17.43
C ILE A 4 -5.78 -3.22 -17.70
N TYR A 5 -6.90 -3.92 -17.61
CA TYR A 5 -8.21 -3.28 -17.65
C TYR A 5 -9.17 -3.91 -16.64
N VAL A 6 -10.11 -3.10 -16.18
CA VAL A 6 -11.24 -3.51 -15.33
C VAL A 6 -12.49 -2.78 -15.80
N VAL A 7 -13.60 -3.50 -15.88
CA VAL A 7 -14.92 -2.96 -16.14
C VAL A 7 -15.60 -2.69 -14.80
N GLU A 8 -15.84 -1.41 -14.50
CA GLU A 8 -16.61 -0.94 -13.36
C GLU A 8 -18.09 -0.85 -13.74
N PHE A 9 -18.94 -1.39 -12.89
CA PHE A 9 -20.39 -1.32 -13.06
C PHE A 9 -20.96 -0.30 -12.08
N GLN A 10 -21.42 0.82 -12.61
CA GLN A 10 -22.06 1.85 -11.80
C GLN A 10 -23.49 1.44 -11.44
N LYS A 11 -23.98 1.83 -10.25
CA LYS A 11 -25.35 1.54 -9.79
C LYS A 11 -26.41 2.07 -10.77
N TRP A 12 -26.14 3.20 -11.40
CA TRP A 12 -27.00 3.87 -12.37
C TRP A 12 -26.14 4.33 -13.55
N GLY A 13 -25.84 3.43 -14.49
CA GLY A 13 -25.02 3.79 -15.65
C GLY A 13 -24.63 2.61 -16.52
N LEU A 14 -24.06 2.93 -17.68
CA LEU A 14 -23.42 1.97 -18.56
C LEU A 14 -22.08 1.50 -17.94
N PRO A 15 -21.60 0.29 -18.28
CA PRO A 15 -20.32 -0.19 -17.81
C PRO A 15 -19.19 0.75 -18.24
N HIS A 16 -18.25 1.01 -17.34
CA HIS A 16 -17.13 1.91 -17.55
C HIS A 16 -15.82 1.13 -17.48
N ALA A 17 -15.01 1.16 -18.55
CA ALA A 17 -13.74 0.46 -18.58
C ALA A 17 -12.59 1.38 -18.17
N HIS A 18 -11.88 1.01 -17.10
CA HIS A 18 -10.60 1.60 -16.74
C HIS A 18 -9.49 0.80 -17.41
N ILE A 19 -8.74 1.41 -18.32
CA ILE A 19 -7.68 0.75 -19.07
C ILE A 19 -6.35 1.46 -18.77
N LEU A 20 -5.41 0.73 -18.19
CA LEU A 20 -4.05 1.19 -17.95
C LEU A 20 -3.11 0.58 -18.99
N VAL A 21 -2.42 1.43 -19.74
CA VAL A 21 -1.36 1.04 -20.68
C VAL A 21 -0.01 1.52 -20.15
N ILE A 22 0.91 0.58 -19.98
CA ILE A 22 2.28 0.83 -19.54
C ILE A 22 3.20 0.60 -20.75
N LEU A 23 3.80 1.69 -21.22
CA LEU A 23 4.70 1.71 -22.36
C LEU A 23 6.10 1.26 -21.97
N ALA A 24 6.87 0.78 -22.95
CA ALA A 24 8.31 0.54 -22.77
C ALA A 24 9.01 1.88 -22.50
N ASP A 25 10.20 1.87 -21.91
CA ASP A 25 10.82 3.11 -21.45
C ASP A 25 11.15 4.07 -22.60
N GLU A 26 11.59 3.49 -23.71
CA GLU A 26 11.85 4.11 -25.01
C GLU A 26 10.60 4.72 -25.67
N ASP A 27 9.41 4.19 -25.35
CA ASP A 27 8.12 4.63 -25.90
C ASP A 27 7.39 5.64 -25.01
N LYS A 28 7.94 5.95 -23.82
CA LYS A 28 7.27 6.87 -22.88
C LYS A 28 7.15 8.28 -23.48
N PRO A 29 5.96 8.92 -23.42
CA PRO A 29 5.76 10.27 -23.94
C PRO A 29 6.36 11.31 -23.00
N ARG A 30 7.68 11.46 -23.04
CA ARG A 30 8.46 12.38 -22.20
C ARG A 30 8.48 13.82 -22.75
N ARG A 31 8.08 14.01 -24.00
CA ARG A 31 8.06 15.32 -24.67
C ARG A 31 6.63 15.77 -24.89
N ARG A 32 6.37 17.05 -24.66
CA ARG A 32 5.05 17.68 -24.90
C ARG A 32 4.52 17.43 -26.32
N GLU A 33 5.38 17.41 -27.33
CA GLU A 33 4.96 17.18 -28.72
C GLU A 33 4.43 15.76 -28.93
N ILE A 34 4.89 14.80 -28.14
CA ILE A 34 4.40 13.42 -28.16
C ILE A 34 3.08 13.34 -27.36
N ILE A 35 3.02 14.01 -26.21
CA ILE A 35 1.79 14.09 -25.40
C ILE A 35 0.64 14.66 -26.22
N ASP A 36 0.87 15.77 -26.92
CA ASP A 36 -0.13 16.44 -27.76
C ASP A 36 -0.60 15.59 -28.97
N LYS A 37 0.19 14.59 -29.37
CA LYS A 37 -0.22 13.60 -30.39
C LYS A 37 -1.10 12.49 -29.79
N LEU A 38 -0.93 12.20 -28.50
CA LEU A 38 -1.66 11.15 -27.79
C LEU A 38 -2.98 11.65 -27.20
N ALA A 39 -3.01 12.88 -26.69
CA ALA A 39 -4.16 13.48 -26.04
C ALA A 39 -4.33 14.94 -26.46
N SER A 40 -5.57 15.34 -26.71
CA SER A 40 -6.00 16.71 -26.98
C SER A 40 -7.03 17.13 -25.94
N ALA A 41 -7.00 18.39 -25.54
CA ALA A 41 -8.05 19.02 -24.76
C ALA A 41 -8.64 20.23 -25.49
N GLU A 42 -8.55 20.22 -26.83
CA GLU A 42 -9.04 21.30 -27.70
C GLU A 42 -10.21 20.79 -28.54
N LEU A 43 -11.17 21.68 -28.78
CA LEU A 43 -12.25 21.42 -29.72
C LEU A 43 -11.68 21.27 -31.14
N PRO A 44 -11.99 20.18 -31.87
CA PRO A 44 -11.56 19.99 -33.24
C PRO A 44 -12.03 21.12 -34.17
N ASP A 45 -11.47 21.16 -35.36
CA ASP A 45 -11.99 21.99 -36.44
C ASP A 45 -13.25 21.33 -37.02
N ALA A 46 -14.35 22.08 -37.07
CA ALA A 46 -15.66 21.59 -37.50
C ALA A 46 -15.75 21.34 -39.02
N GLU A 47 -14.94 22.05 -39.82
CA GLU A 47 -14.92 21.90 -41.28
C GLU A 47 -13.98 20.76 -41.68
N LEU A 48 -12.79 20.69 -41.06
CA LEU A 48 -11.80 19.66 -41.37
C LEU A 48 -12.16 18.29 -40.80
N ASN A 49 -12.76 18.24 -39.60
CA ASN A 49 -13.07 16.99 -38.89
C ASN A 49 -14.48 17.02 -38.26
N PRO A 50 -15.55 17.09 -39.07
CA PRO A 50 -16.92 17.26 -38.58
C PRO A 50 -17.39 16.13 -37.66
N GLN A 51 -17.02 14.88 -37.95
CA GLN A 51 -17.39 13.73 -37.12
C GLN A 51 -16.76 13.80 -35.73
N LEU A 52 -15.45 14.03 -35.67
CA LEU A 52 -14.75 14.17 -34.39
C LEU A 52 -15.29 15.38 -33.61
N TYR A 53 -15.52 16.51 -34.29
CA TYR A 53 -16.14 17.68 -33.67
C TYR A 53 -17.48 17.35 -33.01
N GLU A 54 -18.38 16.65 -33.71
CA GLU A 54 -19.67 16.24 -33.16
C GLU A 54 -19.52 15.28 -31.97
N THR A 55 -18.61 14.31 -32.06
CA THR A 55 -18.30 13.42 -30.94
C THR A 55 -17.83 14.21 -29.72
N ILE A 56 -16.85 15.10 -29.89
CA ILE A 56 -16.30 15.89 -28.76
C ILE A 56 -17.37 16.78 -28.14
N MET A 57 -18.16 17.49 -28.94
CA MET A 57 -19.24 18.33 -28.45
C MET A 57 -20.35 17.54 -27.73
N THR A 58 -20.57 16.28 -28.13
CA THR A 58 -21.62 15.43 -27.54
C THR A 58 -21.14 14.71 -26.28
N SER A 59 -19.92 14.19 -26.28
CA SER A 59 -19.47 13.23 -25.26
C SER A 59 -18.18 13.60 -24.54
N MET A 60 -17.47 14.67 -24.90
CA MET A 60 -16.21 15.08 -24.24
C MET A 60 -16.25 16.50 -23.66
N MET A 61 -17.45 17.05 -23.42
CA MET A 61 -17.62 18.34 -22.76
C MET A 61 -18.02 18.15 -21.29
N HIS A 62 -17.28 18.74 -20.36
CA HIS A 62 -17.62 18.73 -18.93
C HIS A 62 -18.69 19.77 -18.58
N GLY A 63 -18.60 20.95 -19.19
CA GLY A 63 -19.30 22.16 -18.76
C GLY A 63 -20.59 22.52 -19.51
N PRO A 64 -21.20 23.65 -19.09
CA PRO A 64 -20.75 24.54 -18.02
C PRO A 64 -21.17 24.09 -16.61
N CYS A 65 -20.26 24.25 -15.63
CA CYS A 65 -20.53 24.11 -14.18
C CYS A 65 -19.96 25.32 -13.41
N GLY A 66 -20.01 25.34 -12.07
CA GLY A 66 -19.51 26.48 -11.29
C GLY A 66 -20.54 27.60 -11.24
N ALA A 67 -20.10 28.86 -11.36
CA ALA A 67 -21.01 30.01 -11.31
C ALA A 67 -22.10 29.96 -12.40
N ALA A 68 -21.78 29.38 -13.56
CA ALA A 68 -22.73 29.21 -14.66
C ALA A 68 -23.78 28.12 -14.39
N ASN A 69 -23.47 27.13 -13.55
CA ASN A 69 -24.44 26.10 -13.13
C ASN A 69 -24.05 25.48 -11.78
N PRO A 70 -24.43 26.12 -10.65
CA PRO A 70 -24.03 25.71 -9.30
C PRO A 70 -24.62 24.36 -8.88
N ASN A 71 -25.73 23.95 -9.49
CA ASN A 71 -26.46 22.71 -9.17
C ASN A 71 -25.94 21.48 -9.92
N SER A 72 -24.85 21.61 -10.68
CA SER A 72 -24.26 20.48 -11.40
C SER A 72 -23.78 19.41 -10.40
N SER A 73 -23.96 18.13 -10.72
CA SER A 73 -23.58 17.00 -9.85
C SER A 73 -22.10 16.94 -9.49
N CYS A 74 -21.24 17.62 -10.25
CA CYS A 74 -19.81 17.74 -9.98
C CYS A 74 -19.47 18.80 -8.93
N MET A 75 -20.41 19.66 -8.52
CA MET A 75 -20.18 20.75 -7.58
C MET A 75 -20.24 20.23 -6.14
N LYS A 76 -19.20 20.54 -5.36
CA LYS A 76 -19.14 20.29 -3.92
C LYS A 76 -18.47 21.49 -3.25
N ASP A 77 -19.08 22.00 -2.18
CA ASP A 77 -18.57 23.15 -1.43
C ASP A 77 -18.24 24.38 -2.31
N GLY A 78 -19.12 24.65 -3.30
CA GLY A 78 -18.97 25.77 -4.24
C GLY A 78 -17.87 25.60 -5.29
N LYS A 79 -17.17 24.46 -5.33
CA LYS A 79 -16.10 24.16 -6.30
C LYS A 79 -16.43 22.92 -7.13
N CYS A 80 -15.97 22.89 -8.37
CA CYS A 80 -16.06 21.68 -9.17
C CYS A 80 -15.05 20.65 -8.65
N THR A 81 -15.53 19.47 -8.26
CA THR A 81 -14.70 18.34 -7.81
C THR A 81 -13.70 17.83 -8.85
N LYS A 82 -13.91 18.16 -10.13
CA LYS A 82 -13.01 17.85 -11.25
C LYS A 82 -12.07 19.00 -11.62
N GLY A 83 -12.18 20.13 -10.92
CA GLY A 83 -11.33 21.31 -11.10
C GLY A 83 -11.55 22.02 -12.43
N TYR A 84 -12.79 22.11 -12.90
CA TYR A 84 -13.19 22.94 -14.04
C TYR A 84 -13.69 24.32 -13.60
N PRO A 85 -13.54 25.37 -14.43
CA PRO A 85 -12.88 25.36 -15.75
C PRO A 85 -11.36 25.16 -15.64
N LYS A 86 -10.76 24.49 -16.62
CA LYS A 86 -9.30 24.30 -16.68
C LYS A 86 -8.61 25.56 -17.22
N PRO A 87 -7.34 25.84 -16.88
CA PRO A 87 -6.63 27.01 -17.39
C PRO A 87 -6.45 26.92 -18.92
N LEU A 88 -6.57 28.06 -19.61
CA LEU A 88 -6.15 28.19 -21.00
C LEU A 88 -4.62 28.31 -21.03
N VAL A 89 -3.97 27.44 -21.78
CA VAL A 89 -2.51 27.44 -21.94
C VAL A 89 -2.13 27.15 -23.38
N GLU A 90 -1.16 27.89 -23.90
CA GLU A 90 -0.71 27.81 -25.30
C GLU A 90 0.10 26.54 -25.61
N VAL A 91 0.73 25.96 -24.59
CA VAL A 91 1.55 24.74 -24.72
C VAL A 91 1.29 23.83 -23.52
N THR A 92 1.40 22.52 -23.73
CA THR A 92 1.31 21.54 -22.64
C THR A 92 2.46 21.75 -21.66
N GLN A 93 2.14 21.82 -20.36
CA GLN A 93 3.08 22.06 -19.27
C GLN A 93 3.13 20.86 -18.33
N GLU A 94 4.30 20.61 -17.74
CA GLU A 94 4.44 19.65 -16.65
C GLU A 94 3.75 20.16 -15.38
N ASN A 95 3.32 19.24 -14.53
CA ASN A 95 2.60 19.57 -13.30
C ASN A 95 3.13 18.72 -12.16
N VAL A 96 3.30 19.34 -11.00
CA VAL A 96 3.72 18.69 -9.75
C VAL A 96 2.73 17.60 -9.32
N ASN A 97 1.45 17.74 -9.68
CA ASN A 97 0.38 16.79 -9.32
C ASN A 97 0.34 15.51 -10.19
N GLY A 98 1.24 15.35 -11.16
CA GLY A 98 1.45 14.10 -11.89
C GLY A 98 0.68 13.89 -13.18
N PHE A 99 -0.16 14.85 -13.57
CA PHE A 99 -0.84 14.91 -14.86
C PHE A 99 -0.47 16.21 -15.59
N PRO A 100 -0.04 16.17 -16.86
CA PRO A 100 0.25 17.38 -17.63
C PRO A 100 -0.94 18.35 -17.66
N VAL A 101 -0.64 19.65 -17.62
CA VAL A 101 -1.63 20.67 -17.98
C VAL A 101 -1.67 20.72 -19.51
N TYR A 102 -2.63 20.04 -20.13
CA TYR A 102 -2.76 19.98 -21.58
C TYR A 102 -2.97 21.36 -22.20
N ARG A 103 -2.43 21.54 -23.41
CA ARG A 103 -2.71 22.68 -24.28
C ARG A 103 -4.21 22.89 -24.44
N ARG A 104 -4.66 24.11 -24.15
CA ARG A 104 -6.03 24.60 -24.28
C ARG A 104 -5.96 26.03 -24.80
N ARG A 105 -5.78 26.19 -26.12
CA ARG A 105 -5.64 27.53 -26.71
C ARG A 105 -6.95 28.27 -26.70
N ARG A 106 -6.86 29.59 -26.62
CA ARG A 106 -8.03 30.47 -26.78
C ARG A 106 -8.49 30.42 -28.24
N ARG A 107 -9.80 30.30 -28.48
CA ARG A 107 -10.40 30.40 -29.82
C ARG A 107 -10.82 31.85 -30.11
N PRO A 108 -11.18 32.18 -31.37
CA PRO A 108 -11.76 33.47 -31.69
C PRO A 108 -12.98 33.80 -30.80
N PRO A 109 -13.21 35.08 -30.46
CA PRO A 109 -14.41 35.49 -29.74
C PRO A 109 -15.69 35.15 -30.51
N GLY A 110 -16.69 34.62 -29.82
CA GLY A 110 -17.97 34.27 -30.42
C GLY A 110 -18.87 33.48 -29.48
N VAL A 111 -20.10 33.25 -29.91
CA VAL A 111 -21.05 32.36 -29.23
C VAL A 111 -21.22 31.11 -30.06
N LEU A 112 -20.85 29.97 -29.49
CA LEU A 112 -20.99 28.66 -30.11
C LEU A 112 -22.26 28.01 -29.58
N LYS A 113 -23.20 27.69 -30.48
CA LYS A 113 -24.45 26.99 -30.14
C LYS A 113 -24.37 25.54 -30.59
N PHE A 114 -24.66 24.60 -29.69
CA PHE A 114 -24.71 23.18 -30.00
C PHE A 114 -25.79 22.47 -29.19
N LYS A 115 -26.69 21.76 -29.88
CA LYS A 115 -27.82 21.02 -29.26
C LYS A 115 -28.57 21.84 -28.20
N GLY A 116 -28.86 23.10 -28.51
CA GLY A 116 -29.61 24.01 -27.63
C GLY A 116 -28.82 24.60 -26.45
N ARG A 117 -27.50 24.34 -26.36
CA ARG A 117 -26.60 24.95 -25.38
C ARG A 117 -25.76 26.03 -26.03
N GLU A 118 -25.48 27.08 -25.27
CA GLU A 118 -24.61 28.18 -25.69
C GLU A 118 -23.31 28.15 -24.89
N TYR A 119 -22.20 28.34 -25.58
CA TYR A 119 -20.85 28.36 -25.04
C TYR A 119 -20.16 29.65 -25.50
N ASP A 120 -19.32 30.21 -24.63
CA ASP A 120 -18.33 31.22 -25.05
C ASP A 120 -17.25 30.49 -25.86
N ASP A 121 -17.21 30.74 -27.18
CA ASP A 121 -16.28 30.06 -28.09
C ASP A 121 -14.83 30.33 -27.67
N ALA A 122 -14.53 31.55 -27.21
CA ALA A 122 -13.17 31.93 -26.84
C ALA A 122 -12.60 31.05 -25.72
N THR A 123 -13.46 30.62 -24.78
CA THR A 123 -13.08 29.88 -23.58
C THR A 123 -13.57 28.43 -23.58
N ILE A 124 -14.22 27.95 -24.64
CA ILE A 124 -14.82 26.61 -24.68
C ILE A 124 -13.81 25.48 -24.41
N ASN A 125 -12.56 25.67 -24.83
CA ASN A 125 -11.46 24.73 -24.59
C ASN A 125 -11.14 24.52 -23.10
N GLN A 126 -11.61 25.38 -22.19
CA GLN A 126 -11.50 25.15 -20.75
C GLN A 126 -12.38 24.00 -20.24
N TRP A 127 -13.39 23.61 -21.03
CA TRP A 127 -14.43 22.63 -20.67
C TRP A 127 -14.28 21.28 -21.35
N VAL A 128 -13.36 21.16 -22.31
CA VAL A 128 -13.09 19.92 -23.04
C VAL A 128 -12.38 18.92 -22.11
N VAL A 129 -12.92 17.71 -21.98
CA VAL A 129 -12.27 16.59 -21.30
C VAL A 129 -11.16 16.04 -22.20
N PRO A 130 -9.93 15.81 -21.70
CA PRO A 130 -8.85 15.26 -22.51
C PRO A 130 -9.25 13.98 -23.23
N TYR A 131 -8.93 13.87 -24.52
CA TYR A 131 -9.34 12.76 -25.37
C TYR A 131 -8.25 12.40 -26.37
N ASN A 132 -8.29 11.18 -26.90
CA ASN A 132 -7.48 10.83 -28.07
C ASN A 132 -8.34 11.00 -29.34
N PRO A 133 -7.95 11.86 -30.30
CA PRO A 133 -8.74 12.12 -31.51
C PRO A 133 -9.14 10.86 -32.28
N TYR A 134 -8.20 9.92 -32.46
CA TYR A 134 -8.45 8.69 -33.20
C TYR A 134 -9.45 7.78 -32.46
N LEU A 135 -9.25 7.54 -31.16
CA LEU A 135 -10.13 6.67 -30.38
C LEU A 135 -11.54 7.26 -30.27
N SER A 136 -11.66 8.55 -29.97
CA SER A 136 -12.96 9.21 -29.86
C SER A 136 -13.74 9.14 -31.17
N GLN A 137 -13.11 9.45 -32.31
CA GLN A 137 -13.79 9.38 -33.61
C GLN A 137 -14.16 7.94 -33.98
N ASN A 138 -13.26 6.98 -33.77
CA ASN A 138 -13.49 5.59 -34.19
C ASN A 138 -14.61 4.90 -33.41
N TYR A 139 -14.75 5.22 -32.12
CA TYR A 139 -15.75 4.59 -31.24
C TYR A 139 -16.98 5.47 -30.97
N ASN A 140 -16.93 6.76 -31.36
CA ASN A 140 -18.00 7.74 -31.17
C ASN A 140 -18.61 7.72 -29.76
N CYS A 141 -17.75 7.76 -28.73
CA CYS A 141 -18.17 7.68 -27.33
C CYS A 141 -17.26 8.50 -26.40
N HIS A 142 -17.64 8.58 -25.11
CA HIS A 142 -16.86 9.25 -24.09
C HIS A 142 -15.59 8.43 -23.76
N ILE A 143 -14.42 8.89 -24.22
CA ILE A 143 -13.11 8.28 -23.95
C ILE A 143 -12.16 9.33 -23.38
N ASN A 144 -12.06 9.39 -22.06
CA ASN A 144 -11.07 10.24 -21.40
C ASN A 144 -9.69 9.58 -21.47
N VAL A 145 -8.69 10.29 -21.98
CA VAL A 145 -7.31 9.81 -22.08
C VAL A 145 -6.40 10.73 -21.29
N GLU A 146 -5.74 10.16 -20.28
CA GLU A 146 -4.84 10.87 -19.39
C GLU A 146 -3.42 10.29 -19.47
N VAL A 147 -2.43 11.14 -19.76
CA VAL A 147 -1.01 10.79 -19.72
C VAL A 147 -0.52 10.98 -18.28
N CYS A 148 -0.13 9.87 -17.65
CA CYS A 148 0.32 9.87 -16.25
C CYS A 148 1.85 9.77 -16.21
N THR A 149 2.52 10.78 -15.65
CA THR A 149 3.99 10.81 -15.57
C THR A 149 4.54 10.66 -14.16
N ALA A 150 3.77 10.98 -13.11
CA ALA A 150 4.24 10.89 -11.72
C ALA A 150 3.63 9.74 -10.89
N LEU A 151 4.31 9.40 -9.80
CA LEU A 151 3.93 8.34 -8.85
C LEU A 151 2.55 8.58 -8.19
N THR A 152 2.15 9.83 -7.97
CA THR A 152 0.84 10.19 -7.42
C THR A 152 -0.31 9.78 -8.34
N ALA A 153 -0.15 9.95 -9.66
CA ALA A 153 -1.10 9.49 -10.66
C ALA A 153 -1.20 7.96 -10.69
N VAL A 154 -0.09 7.25 -10.43
CA VAL A 154 -0.08 5.79 -10.33
C VAL A 154 -0.98 5.31 -9.18
N LYS A 155 -0.87 5.88 -7.96
CA LYS A 155 -1.75 5.50 -6.84
C LYS A 155 -3.24 5.67 -7.21
N TYR A 156 -3.56 6.76 -7.88
CA TYR A 156 -4.92 7.03 -8.35
C TYR A 156 -5.39 5.97 -9.36
N LEU A 157 -4.57 5.60 -10.34
CA LEU A 157 -4.91 4.57 -11.34
C LEU A 157 -5.16 3.20 -10.69
N TYR A 158 -4.30 2.80 -9.74
CA TYR A 158 -4.46 1.54 -9.02
C TYR A 158 -5.74 1.54 -8.17
N LYS A 159 -6.17 2.69 -7.62
CA LYS A 159 -7.46 2.79 -6.92
C LYS A 159 -8.61 2.31 -7.80
N TYR A 160 -8.69 2.68 -9.08
CA TYR A 160 -9.81 2.29 -9.95
C TYR A 160 -9.70 0.85 -10.45
N VAL A 161 -8.48 0.37 -10.72
CA VAL A 161 -8.25 -1.01 -11.14
C VAL A 161 -8.52 -2.00 -10.00
N TYR A 162 -8.20 -1.62 -8.76
CA TYR A 162 -8.34 -2.49 -7.59
C TYR A 162 -9.49 -2.08 -6.66
N LYS A 163 -10.34 -1.14 -7.10
CA LYS A 163 -11.58 -0.80 -6.40
C LYS A 163 -12.39 -2.09 -6.33
N GLY A 164 -12.54 -2.61 -5.11
CA GLY A 164 -13.41 -3.74 -4.87
C GLY A 164 -14.84 -3.43 -5.29
N SER A 165 -15.66 -4.47 -5.34
CA SER A 165 -17.08 -4.33 -5.64
C SER A 165 -17.79 -3.55 -4.54
N ASP A 166 -18.85 -2.85 -4.91
CA ASP A 166 -19.74 -2.25 -3.92
C ASP A 166 -20.25 -3.35 -2.97
N LYS A 167 -20.10 -3.10 -1.68
CA LYS A 167 -20.57 -3.99 -0.62
C LYS A 167 -21.63 -3.30 0.22
N ALA A 168 -22.58 -4.09 0.71
CA ALA A 168 -23.57 -3.68 1.68
C ALA A 168 -23.38 -4.52 2.94
N VAL A 169 -23.35 -3.87 4.09
CA VAL A 169 -23.42 -4.55 5.38
C VAL A 169 -24.89 -4.72 5.73
N ILE A 170 -25.31 -5.97 5.88
CA ILE A 170 -26.68 -6.36 6.21
C ILE A 170 -26.67 -6.86 7.65
N THR A 171 -27.51 -6.29 8.50
CA THR A 171 -27.75 -6.82 9.84
C THR A 171 -28.82 -7.90 9.76
N VAL A 172 -28.52 -9.11 10.24
CA VAL A 172 -29.49 -10.19 10.33
C VAL A 172 -30.05 -10.22 11.75
N GLU A 173 -31.36 -10.02 11.87
CA GLU A 173 -32.08 -10.09 13.15
C GLU A 173 -33.00 -11.31 13.14
N ASN A 174 -32.90 -12.14 14.19
CA ASN A 174 -33.80 -13.29 14.35
C ASN A 174 -35.12 -12.80 14.96
N VAL A 175 -36.22 -13.01 14.23
CA VAL A 175 -37.59 -12.80 14.75
C VAL A 175 -38.16 -14.16 15.09
N GLN A 176 -38.19 -14.52 16.38
CA GLN A 176 -38.86 -15.74 16.86
C GLN A 176 -40.04 -15.39 17.75
N GLY A 177 -41.20 -15.97 17.46
CA GLY A 177 -42.44 -15.87 18.24
C GLY A 177 -43.45 -14.81 17.75
N GLU A 178 -44.69 -14.92 18.22
CA GLU A 178 -45.80 -13.98 17.94
C GLU A 178 -45.55 -12.56 18.47
N SER A 179 -44.57 -12.40 19.37
CA SER A 179 -44.07 -11.09 19.76
C SER A 179 -43.07 -10.60 18.72
N HIS A 180 -43.43 -9.58 17.96
CA HIS A 180 -42.57 -8.81 17.04
C HIS A 180 -41.37 -8.10 17.73
N ARG A 181 -40.63 -8.77 18.62
CA ARG A 181 -39.42 -8.25 19.25
C ARG A 181 -38.22 -8.95 18.64
N ALA A 182 -37.42 -8.20 17.88
CA ALA A 182 -36.15 -8.66 17.36
C ALA A 182 -35.25 -9.11 18.51
N MET A 183 -34.83 -10.38 18.51
CA MET A 183 -33.84 -10.87 19.46
C MET A 183 -32.46 -10.60 18.86
N ILE A 184 -31.63 -9.84 19.59
CA ILE A 184 -30.29 -9.45 19.11
C ILE A 184 -29.40 -10.70 19.09
N GLU A 185 -28.83 -11.01 17.92
CA GLU A 185 -27.79 -12.05 17.77
C GLU A 185 -26.56 -11.68 18.61
N PRO A 186 -26.21 -12.45 19.67
CA PRO A 186 -25.11 -12.11 20.58
C PRO A 186 -23.73 -12.26 19.94
N ASN A 187 -23.59 -13.05 18.87
CA ASN A 187 -22.34 -13.14 18.13
C ASN A 187 -22.24 -12.03 17.08
N GLU A 188 -21.43 -11.01 17.37
CA GLU A 188 -21.20 -9.86 16.48
C GLU A 188 -20.79 -10.26 15.05
N ILE A 189 -20.01 -11.35 14.89
CA ILE A 189 -19.56 -11.83 13.58
C ILE A 189 -20.73 -12.41 12.77
N LEU A 190 -21.69 -13.07 13.44
CA LEU A 190 -22.87 -13.64 12.79
C LEU A 190 -23.97 -12.61 12.56
N ARG A 191 -23.96 -11.51 13.32
CA ARG A 191 -24.92 -10.40 13.22
C ARG A 191 -24.81 -9.64 11.90
N TYR A 192 -23.61 -9.53 11.34
CA TYR A 192 -23.36 -8.75 10.13
C TYR A 192 -22.98 -9.65 8.95
N LEU A 193 -23.77 -9.57 7.88
CA LEU A 193 -23.44 -10.15 6.60
C LEU A 193 -22.88 -9.07 5.68
N ASN A 194 -21.65 -9.27 5.22
CA ASN A 194 -21.05 -8.41 4.21
C ASN A 194 -21.40 -8.94 2.81
N ALA A 195 -22.41 -8.36 2.17
CA ALA A 195 -22.92 -8.80 0.88
C ALA A 195 -22.36 -7.95 -0.27
N ARG A 196 -22.02 -8.60 -1.39
CA ARG A 196 -21.62 -7.92 -2.63
C ARG A 196 -22.86 -7.50 -3.42
N TYR A 197 -22.93 -6.24 -3.81
CA TYR A 197 -23.90 -5.79 -4.79
C TYR A 197 -23.45 -6.20 -6.21
N VAL A 198 -24.39 -6.73 -7.00
CA VAL A 198 -24.19 -7.09 -8.41
C VAL A 198 -25.29 -6.41 -9.20
N SER A 199 -24.92 -5.49 -10.09
CA SER A 199 -25.90 -4.82 -10.96
C SER A 199 -26.48 -5.78 -12.01
N PRO A 200 -27.65 -5.51 -12.60
CA PRO A 200 -28.20 -6.33 -13.69
C PRO A 200 -27.21 -6.48 -14.87
N VAL A 201 -26.49 -5.43 -15.21
CA VAL A 201 -25.49 -5.45 -16.30
C VAL A 201 -24.30 -6.35 -15.94
N GLU A 202 -23.80 -6.25 -14.70
CA GLU A 202 -22.73 -7.14 -14.22
C GLU A 202 -23.19 -8.60 -14.22
N ALA A 203 -24.42 -8.87 -13.78
CA ALA A 203 -25.01 -10.21 -13.78
C ALA A 203 -25.10 -10.78 -15.19
N CYS A 204 -25.63 -10.01 -16.16
CA CYS A 204 -25.67 -10.41 -17.57
C CYS A 204 -24.28 -10.70 -18.12
N MET A 205 -23.30 -9.83 -17.87
CA MET A 205 -21.93 -10.05 -18.36
C MET A 205 -21.29 -11.31 -17.78
N ARG A 206 -21.54 -11.61 -16.50
CA ARG A 206 -21.08 -12.85 -15.86
C ARG A 206 -21.75 -14.08 -16.41
N LEU A 207 -23.08 -14.04 -16.59
CA LEU A 207 -23.86 -15.16 -17.14
C LEU A 207 -23.43 -15.50 -18.57
N LEU A 208 -23.06 -14.49 -19.34
CA LEU A 208 -22.57 -14.63 -20.72
C LEU A 208 -21.04 -14.87 -20.80
N ASP A 209 -20.36 -15.03 -19.67
CA ASP A 209 -18.91 -15.24 -19.56
C ASP A 209 -18.05 -14.17 -20.26
N PHE A 210 -18.52 -12.91 -20.25
CA PHE A 210 -17.71 -11.79 -20.74
C PHE A 210 -16.60 -11.44 -19.74
N SER A 211 -15.39 -11.22 -20.27
CA SER A 211 -14.24 -10.85 -19.45
C SER A 211 -14.36 -9.41 -18.92
N VAL A 212 -14.65 -9.29 -17.62
CA VAL A 212 -14.79 -8.00 -16.91
C VAL A 212 -13.47 -7.41 -16.40
N GLN A 213 -12.38 -8.18 -16.46
CA GLN A 213 -11.05 -7.72 -16.11
C GLN A 213 -9.99 -8.52 -16.86
N GLY A 214 -8.85 -7.91 -17.14
CA GLY A 214 -7.76 -8.61 -17.79
C GLY A 214 -6.42 -7.91 -17.63
N LYS A 215 -5.37 -8.70 -17.76
CA LYS A 215 -3.99 -8.21 -17.80
C LYS A 215 -3.18 -9.03 -18.78
N THR A 216 -2.24 -8.37 -19.44
CA THR A 216 -1.31 -9.04 -20.37
C THR A 216 -0.23 -9.83 -19.67
N HIS A 217 0.15 -9.43 -18.45
CA HIS A 217 1.25 -10.03 -17.72
C HIS A 217 0.73 -10.76 -16.48
N SER A 218 1.15 -12.02 -16.30
CA SER A 218 0.99 -12.69 -15.02
C SER A 218 2.03 -12.15 -14.03
N ILE A 219 1.64 -12.00 -12.77
CA ILE A 219 2.55 -11.56 -11.70
C ILE A 219 2.82 -12.79 -10.84
N VAL A 220 4.09 -13.16 -10.70
CA VAL A 220 4.54 -14.25 -9.84
C VAL A 220 5.20 -13.62 -8.62
N GLN A 221 4.58 -13.81 -7.46
CA GLN A 221 5.11 -13.30 -6.20
C GLN A 221 6.25 -14.22 -5.72
N LEU A 222 7.46 -13.69 -5.68
CA LEU A 222 8.67 -14.43 -5.34
C LEU A 222 8.98 -14.26 -3.85
N THR A 223 8.98 -15.37 -3.12
CA THR A 223 9.25 -15.39 -1.67
C THR A 223 10.73 -15.21 -1.38
N ILE A 224 11.04 -14.52 -0.29
CA ILE A 224 12.39 -14.36 0.28
C ILE A 224 12.37 -14.80 1.73
N HIS A 225 13.41 -15.50 2.15
CA HIS A 225 13.64 -15.90 3.54
C HIS A 225 15.14 -16.15 3.75
N LEU A 226 15.58 -16.24 5.00
CA LEU A 226 16.92 -16.67 5.37
C LEU A 226 17.04 -18.19 5.26
N GLY A 227 18.27 -18.71 5.28
CA GLY A 227 18.51 -20.16 5.30
C GLY A 227 17.80 -20.80 6.49
N ASN A 228 16.98 -21.83 6.23
CA ASN A 228 16.17 -22.54 7.23
C ASN A 228 15.05 -21.73 7.93
N GLU A 229 14.81 -20.48 7.53
CA GLU A 229 13.75 -19.62 8.10
C GLU A 229 12.55 -19.43 7.15
N GLN A 230 12.26 -20.43 6.32
CA GLN A 230 11.07 -20.41 5.47
C GLN A 230 9.77 -20.43 6.30
N LEU A 231 8.77 -19.66 5.86
CA LEU A 231 7.44 -19.73 6.43
C LEU A 231 6.75 -21.05 6.02
N VAL A 232 6.27 -21.80 6.99
CA VAL A 232 5.50 -23.04 6.77
C VAL A 232 4.15 -22.93 7.46
N THR A 233 3.08 -23.08 6.69
CA THR A 233 1.71 -23.13 7.22
C THR A 233 1.32 -24.59 7.47
N PHE A 234 0.70 -24.89 8.61
CA PHE A 234 0.26 -26.23 8.99
C PHE A 234 -1.05 -26.17 9.78
N ARG A 235 -1.80 -27.28 9.76
CA ARG A 235 -2.97 -27.49 10.63
C ARG A 235 -2.51 -28.17 11.93
N SER A 236 -3.25 -28.00 13.02
CA SER A 236 -2.94 -28.66 14.29
C SER A 236 -2.91 -30.19 14.20
N SER A 237 -3.64 -30.76 13.23
CA SER A 237 -3.65 -32.20 12.94
C SER A 237 -2.55 -32.67 11.97
N ASP A 238 -1.74 -31.77 11.41
CA ASP A 238 -0.69 -32.14 10.46
C ASP A 238 0.49 -32.82 11.18
N ASN A 239 1.08 -33.85 10.56
CA ASN A 239 2.28 -34.50 11.09
C ASN A 239 3.52 -33.57 10.96
N PRO A 240 4.29 -33.35 12.05
CA PRO A 240 5.43 -32.42 12.05
C PRO A 240 6.51 -32.72 10.98
N ASP A 241 6.88 -33.98 10.76
CA ASP A 241 7.90 -34.35 9.78
C ASP A 241 7.46 -34.04 8.34
N GLN A 242 6.17 -34.26 8.06
CA GLN A 242 5.58 -33.90 6.77
C GLN A 242 5.52 -32.38 6.59
N VAL A 243 5.22 -31.63 7.64
CA VAL A 243 5.22 -30.15 7.63
C VAL A 243 6.61 -29.62 7.32
N LEU A 244 7.65 -30.12 8.00
CA LEU A 244 9.04 -29.74 7.74
C LEU A 244 9.45 -30.08 6.31
N THR A 245 9.11 -31.27 5.82
CA THR A 245 9.42 -31.70 4.45
C THR A 245 8.74 -30.82 3.39
N ARG A 246 7.48 -30.43 3.62
CA ARG A 246 6.75 -29.49 2.77
C ARG A 246 7.43 -28.12 2.69
N GLY A 247 8.01 -27.66 3.79
CA GLY A 247 8.69 -26.36 3.89
C GLY A 247 10.02 -26.28 3.13
N ARG A 248 10.74 -27.40 2.96
CA ARG A 248 12.10 -27.40 2.37
C ARG A 248 12.17 -26.82 0.95
N HIS A 249 11.09 -26.94 0.18
CA HIS A 249 11.08 -26.58 -1.24
C HIS A 249 10.26 -25.31 -1.48
N THR A 250 10.95 -24.17 -1.41
CA THR A 250 10.38 -22.86 -1.74
C THR A 250 10.78 -22.45 -3.16
N MET A 251 10.16 -21.37 -3.66
CA MET A 251 10.58 -20.79 -4.94
C MET A 251 12.04 -20.32 -4.92
N LEU A 252 12.54 -19.88 -3.76
CA LEU A 252 13.90 -19.41 -3.57
C LEU A 252 14.90 -20.56 -3.53
N THR A 253 14.66 -21.60 -2.71
CA THR A 253 15.58 -22.74 -2.64
C THR A 253 15.65 -23.49 -3.96
N ARG A 254 14.51 -23.62 -4.66
CA ARG A 254 14.49 -24.22 -6.01
C ARG A 254 15.08 -23.32 -7.09
N PHE A 255 15.14 -22.00 -6.88
CA PHE A 255 15.87 -21.11 -7.79
C PHE A 255 17.38 -21.35 -7.69
N PHE A 256 17.92 -21.53 -6.48
CA PHE A 256 19.31 -21.91 -6.28
C PHE A 256 19.65 -23.24 -6.96
N GLU A 257 18.84 -24.27 -6.76
CA GLU A 257 19.01 -25.55 -7.44
C GLU A 257 18.90 -25.43 -8.96
N LEU A 258 17.99 -24.58 -9.46
CA LEU A 258 17.87 -24.31 -10.89
C LEU A 258 19.16 -23.69 -11.45
N CYS A 259 19.78 -22.76 -10.71
CA CYS A 259 21.05 -22.15 -11.10
C CYS A 259 22.23 -23.13 -10.97
N ALA A 260 22.17 -24.10 -10.06
CA ALA A 260 23.17 -25.15 -9.92
C ALA A 260 23.01 -26.29 -10.95
N SER A 261 21.90 -26.32 -11.69
CA SER A 261 21.60 -27.40 -12.62
C SER A 261 22.51 -27.35 -13.85
N GLU A 262 23.08 -28.51 -14.21
CA GLU A 262 23.87 -28.65 -15.43
C GLU A 262 23.05 -29.01 -16.69
N ALA A 263 21.73 -29.18 -16.54
CA ALA A 263 20.86 -29.49 -17.66
C ALA A 263 20.85 -28.34 -18.69
N PRO A 264 21.02 -28.61 -20.01
CA PRO A 264 21.13 -27.56 -21.04
C PRO A 264 20.00 -26.53 -21.01
N GLU A 265 18.77 -26.95 -20.74
CA GLU A 265 17.58 -26.10 -20.67
C GLU A 265 17.56 -25.14 -19.46
N ASN A 266 18.37 -25.42 -18.43
CA ASN A 266 18.45 -24.64 -17.20
C ASN A 266 19.66 -23.70 -17.16
N GLN A 267 20.63 -23.86 -18.06
CA GLN A 267 21.84 -23.03 -18.10
C GLN A 267 21.54 -21.53 -18.22
N GLU A 268 20.44 -21.16 -18.90
CA GLU A 268 20.00 -19.76 -19.00
C GLU A 268 19.75 -19.13 -17.60
N ALA A 269 19.30 -19.91 -16.61
CA ALA A 269 19.02 -19.42 -15.26
C ALA A 269 20.26 -18.86 -14.54
N LYS A 270 21.47 -19.39 -14.85
CA LYS A 270 22.74 -18.88 -14.31
C LYS A 270 23.02 -17.43 -14.70
N THR A 271 22.41 -16.96 -15.79
CA THR A 271 22.56 -15.59 -16.30
C THR A 271 21.45 -14.63 -15.85
N MET A 272 20.48 -15.13 -15.10
CA MET A 272 19.27 -14.40 -14.71
C MET A 272 19.31 -14.00 -13.24
N VAL A 273 18.74 -12.84 -12.94
CA VAL A 273 18.38 -12.46 -11.56
C VAL A 273 17.06 -13.12 -11.17
N TYR A 274 16.80 -13.28 -9.86
CA TYR A 274 15.63 -14.01 -9.37
C TYR A 274 14.30 -13.45 -9.90
N GLN A 275 14.17 -12.12 -10.01
CA GLN A 275 12.98 -11.44 -10.54
C GLN A 275 12.65 -11.78 -12.00
N ASP A 276 13.67 -12.18 -12.78
CA ASP A 276 13.52 -12.46 -14.20
C ASP A 276 13.13 -13.90 -14.47
N ILE A 277 13.29 -14.81 -13.51
CA ILE A 277 13.03 -16.24 -13.68
C ILE A 277 11.64 -16.53 -14.26
N PRO A 278 10.55 -15.88 -13.79
CA PRO A 278 9.22 -16.09 -14.36
C PRO A 278 9.09 -15.80 -15.86
N LYS A 279 9.97 -14.98 -16.45
CA LYS A 279 10.00 -14.67 -17.90
C LYS A 279 10.31 -15.92 -18.73
N LYS A 280 11.14 -16.83 -18.21
CA LYS A 280 11.64 -18.01 -18.94
C LYS A 280 11.20 -19.34 -18.33
N PHE A 281 10.93 -19.35 -17.03
CA PHE A 281 10.52 -20.51 -16.27
C PHE A 281 9.14 -20.28 -15.66
N ARG A 282 8.40 -21.37 -15.42
CA ARG A 282 7.15 -21.36 -14.66
C ARG A 282 7.34 -22.17 -13.39
N TRP A 283 6.68 -21.75 -12.32
CA TRP A 283 6.60 -22.55 -11.10
C TRP A 283 5.58 -23.66 -11.28
N ASP A 284 6.00 -24.91 -11.09
CA ASP A 284 5.10 -26.05 -10.96
C ASP A 284 4.85 -26.32 -9.48
N ALA A 285 3.65 -25.96 -9.02
CA ALA A 285 3.26 -26.12 -7.62
C ALA A 285 3.12 -27.57 -7.17
N LYS A 286 2.81 -28.50 -8.10
CA LYS A 286 2.65 -29.94 -7.79
C LYS A 286 4.00 -30.58 -7.52
N THR A 287 4.98 -30.34 -8.39
CA THR A 287 6.33 -30.90 -8.24
C THR A 287 7.26 -30.00 -7.42
N LYS A 288 6.84 -28.78 -7.10
CA LYS A 288 7.62 -27.74 -6.41
C LYS A 288 8.94 -27.48 -7.12
N ARG A 289 8.89 -27.20 -8.43
CA ARG A 289 10.08 -26.94 -9.26
C ARG A 289 9.86 -25.82 -10.27
N TRP A 290 10.94 -25.17 -10.66
CA TRP A 290 10.97 -24.30 -11.83
C TRP A 290 11.10 -25.14 -13.11
N VAL A 291 10.22 -24.91 -14.08
CA VAL A 291 10.19 -25.65 -15.35
C VAL A 291 10.30 -24.66 -16.50
N ARG A 292 11.16 -24.94 -17.48
CA ARG A 292 11.33 -24.08 -18.65
C ARG A 292 10.00 -23.95 -19.43
N ARG A 293 9.63 -22.72 -19.76
CA ARG A 293 8.45 -22.44 -20.58
C ARG A 293 8.70 -22.89 -22.02
N LYS A 294 7.79 -23.71 -22.56
CA LYS A 294 7.79 -24.11 -23.97
C LYS A 294 7.22 -23.04 -24.92
N ARG A 295 6.38 -22.15 -24.39
CA ARG A 295 5.76 -21.04 -25.13
C ARG A 295 5.99 -19.75 -24.37
N PHE A 296 6.13 -18.65 -25.11
CA PHE A 296 6.20 -17.33 -24.51
C PHE A 296 4.91 -17.03 -23.75
N GLN A 297 5.04 -16.58 -22.50
CA GLN A 297 3.96 -16.01 -21.72
C GLN A 297 4.55 -14.82 -20.97
N ALA A 298 3.94 -13.66 -21.15
CA ALA A 298 4.34 -12.45 -20.44
C ALA A 298 4.14 -12.64 -18.93
N ALA A 299 5.22 -12.70 -18.19
CA ALA A 299 5.24 -12.96 -16.76
C ALA A 299 6.29 -12.08 -16.08
N ILE A 300 5.93 -11.50 -14.93
CA ILE A 300 6.78 -10.62 -14.15
C ILE A 300 6.97 -11.25 -12.77
N GLY A 301 8.23 -11.47 -12.37
CA GLY A 301 8.56 -11.83 -11.00
C GLY A 301 8.59 -10.59 -10.12
N ARG A 302 7.84 -10.62 -9.03
CA ARG A 302 7.85 -9.55 -8.02
C ARG A 302 8.26 -10.15 -6.68
N MET A 303 9.48 -9.84 -6.25
CA MET A 303 9.92 -10.20 -4.91
C MET A 303 9.05 -9.50 -3.86
N VAL A 304 8.71 -10.24 -2.81
CA VAL A 304 7.95 -9.70 -1.67
C VAL A 304 8.63 -8.46 -1.09
N HIS A 305 7.80 -7.54 -0.60
CA HIS A 305 8.31 -6.40 0.15
C HIS A 305 9.01 -6.90 1.42
N VAL A 306 10.19 -6.37 1.68
CA VAL A 306 10.94 -6.62 2.91
C VAL A 306 11.23 -5.26 3.53
N SER A 307 10.84 -5.11 4.79
CA SER A 307 11.13 -3.89 5.55
C SER A 307 12.64 -3.76 5.73
N PRO A 308 13.23 -2.56 5.58
CA PRO A 308 14.62 -2.30 5.95
C PRO A 308 14.93 -2.65 7.42
N ARG A 309 13.91 -2.68 8.28
CA ARG A 309 14.02 -3.15 9.68
C ARG A 309 14.38 -4.63 9.81
N ASP A 310 14.06 -5.45 8.82
CA ASP A 310 14.49 -6.85 8.75
C ASP A 310 15.81 -6.90 7.96
N MET A 311 16.89 -6.42 8.58
CA MET A 311 18.18 -6.12 7.93
C MET A 311 18.67 -7.29 7.07
N ASN A 312 18.71 -8.49 7.63
CA ASN A 312 19.22 -9.67 6.92
C ASN A 312 18.38 -10.03 5.69
N LYS A 313 17.03 -10.04 5.80
CA LYS A 313 16.18 -10.30 4.63
C LYS A 313 16.23 -9.15 3.62
N PHE A 314 16.41 -7.91 4.10
CA PHE A 314 16.53 -6.73 3.24
C PHE A 314 17.78 -6.84 2.37
N TYR A 315 18.95 -7.14 2.95
CA TYR A 315 20.18 -7.31 2.18
C TYR A 315 20.16 -8.53 1.26
N ILE A 316 19.52 -9.65 1.63
CA ILE A 316 19.23 -10.74 0.66
C ILE A 316 18.44 -10.21 -0.53
N ARG A 317 17.39 -9.42 -0.28
CA ARG A 317 16.57 -8.86 -1.36
C ARG A 317 17.41 -7.96 -2.28
N VAL A 318 18.26 -7.09 -1.72
CA VAL A 318 19.18 -6.23 -2.48
C VAL A 318 20.10 -7.09 -3.35
N LEU A 319 20.75 -8.11 -2.77
CA LEU A 319 21.61 -9.02 -3.51
C LEU A 319 20.84 -9.74 -4.63
N MET A 320 19.62 -10.21 -4.38
CA MET A 320 18.78 -10.90 -5.38
C MET A 320 18.28 -10.02 -6.52
N CYS A 321 18.25 -8.69 -6.34
CA CYS A 321 17.93 -7.76 -7.41
C CYS A 321 19.05 -7.68 -8.46
N HIS A 322 20.30 -7.91 -8.04
CA HIS A 322 21.48 -7.61 -8.88
C HIS A 322 22.28 -8.86 -9.24
N ARG A 323 22.36 -9.84 -8.34
CA ARG A 323 23.15 -11.05 -8.52
C ARG A 323 22.45 -12.04 -9.45
N LYS A 324 23.19 -12.46 -10.47
CA LYS A 324 22.78 -13.48 -11.43
C LYS A 324 23.22 -14.86 -10.96
N GLY A 325 22.33 -15.84 -11.11
CA GLY A 325 22.66 -17.25 -10.95
C GLY A 325 23.24 -17.73 -9.61
N PRO A 326 22.93 -17.15 -8.43
CA PRO A 326 23.42 -17.72 -7.17
C PRO A 326 22.88 -19.16 -7.00
N GLN A 327 23.70 -20.06 -6.50
CA GLN A 327 23.44 -21.50 -6.35
C GLN A 327 23.19 -21.91 -4.89
N SER A 328 23.38 -20.99 -3.94
CA SER A 328 23.09 -21.20 -2.53
C SER A 328 23.04 -19.86 -1.79
N PHE A 329 22.56 -19.90 -0.54
CA PHE A 329 22.64 -18.76 0.39
C PHE A 329 24.09 -18.34 0.65
N GLU A 330 25.02 -19.29 0.72
CA GLU A 330 26.44 -19.02 0.88
C GLU A 330 27.01 -18.30 -0.34
N GLN A 331 26.78 -18.86 -1.54
CA GLN A 331 27.28 -18.26 -2.78
C GLN A 331 26.71 -16.86 -3.01
N LEU A 332 25.50 -16.57 -2.52
CA LEU A 332 24.91 -15.22 -2.54
C LEU A 332 25.76 -14.18 -1.77
N ARG A 333 26.48 -14.62 -0.73
CA ARG A 333 27.40 -13.80 0.09
C ARG A 333 28.85 -13.90 -0.35
N THR A 334 29.18 -14.77 -1.31
CA THR A 334 30.54 -14.91 -1.84
C THR A 334 30.78 -13.90 -2.95
N VAL A 335 31.79 -13.04 -2.79
CA VAL A 335 32.22 -12.00 -3.74
C VAL A 335 33.72 -12.17 -3.98
N ASP A 336 34.14 -12.24 -5.23
CA ASP A 336 35.55 -12.44 -5.64
C ASP A 336 36.26 -13.61 -4.93
N GLY A 337 35.52 -14.70 -4.67
CA GLY A 337 36.02 -15.89 -3.98
C GLY A 337 36.03 -15.81 -2.45
N VAL A 338 35.66 -14.67 -1.86
CA VAL A 338 35.57 -14.47 -0.41
C VAL A 338 34.12 -14.55 0.04
N THR A 339 33.83 -15.47 0.97
CA THR A 339 32.50 -15.58 1.60
C THR A 339 32.43 -14.64 2.79
N TYR A 340 31.57 -13.62 2.70
CA TYR A 340 31.35 -12.65 3.76
C TYR A 340 30.42 -13.20 4.85
N GLU A 341 30.59 -12.73 6.07
CA GLU A 341 29.81 -13.17 7.23
C GLU A 341 28.35 -12.69 7.15
N THR A 342 28.12 -11.47 6.67
CA THR A 342 26.77 -10.91 6.55
C THR A 342 26.41 -10.61 5.10
N TYR A 343 25.10 -10.65 4.78
CA TYR A 343 24.61 -10.23 3.47
C TYR A 343 24.87 -8.73 3.21
N ARG A 344 24.94 -7.92 4.27
CA ARG A 344 25.29 -6.50 4.21
C ARG A 344 26.70 -6.29 3.68
N GLN A 345 27.70 -6.95 4.29
CA GLN A 345 29.10 -6.85 3.86
C GLN A 345 29.27 -7.27 2.39
N ALA A 346 28.60 -8.34 1.97
CA ALA A 346 28.60 -8.76 0.57
C ALA A 346 27.99 -7.70 -0.36
N ALA A 347 26.87 -7.08 0.04
CA ALA A 347 26.23 -6.02 -0.74
C ALA A 347 27.08 -4.75 -0.81
N LEU A 348 27.72 -4.37 0.29
CA LEU A 348 28.65 -3.24 0.38
C LEU A 348 29.86 -3.46 -0.54
N LYS A 349 30.49 -4.65 -0.47
CA LYS A 349 31.64 -4.99 -1.32
C LYS A 349 31.32 -4.93 -2.81
N LEU A 350 30.09 -5.28 -3.18
CA LEU A 350 29.59 -5.22 -4.55
C LEU A 350 29.20 -3.80 -5.00
N GLY A 351 29.25 -2.80 -4.11
CA GLY A 351 28.86 -1.43 -4.41
C GLY A 351 27.35 -1.27 -4.65
N TYR A 352 26.52 -2.11 -4.02
CA TYR A 352 25.06 -2.02 -4.11
C TYR A 352 24.43 -1.12 -3.04
N LEU A 353 25.25 -0.62 -2.11
CA LEU A 353 24.86 0.32 -1.06
C LEU A 353 25.55 1.66 -1.37
N ASP A 354 24.81 2.75 -1.21
CA ASP A 354 25.38 4.10 -1.30
C ASP A 354 26.34 4.35 -0.13
N ASP A 355 27.35 5.20 -0.33
CA ASP A 355 28.32 5.53 0.71
C ASP A 355 27.77 6.56 1.72
N ASP A 356 28.45 6.70 2.86
CA ASP A 356 28.01 7.59 3.93
C ASP A 356 28.52 9.03 3.77
N ALA A 357 29.03 9.41 2.59
CA ALA A 357 29.67 10.70 2.39
C ALA A 357 28.69 11.87 2.66
N GLU A 358 27.41 11.70 2.28
CA GLU A 358 26.36 12.70 2.54
C GLU A 358 26.09 12.88 4.04
N TRP A 359 26.13 11.79 4.82
CA TRP A 359 25.92 11.83 6.26
C TRP A 359 27.11 12.45 6.98
N VAL A 360 28.33 12.14 6.54
CA VAL A 360 29.55 12.77 7.05
C VAL A 360 29.54 14.27 6.77
N ALA A 361 29.17 14.69 5.55
CA ALA A 361 29.07 16.10 5.21
C ALA A 361 27.99 16.81 6.05
N CYS A 362 26.81 16.20 6.20
CA CYS A 362 25.71 16.72 7.02
C CYS A 362 26.11 16.89 8.49
N MET A 363 26.75 15.87 9.09
CA MET A 363 27.22 15.92 10.47
C MET A 363 28.34 16.94 10.65
N THR A 364 29.25 17.07 9.68
CA THR A 364 30.34 18.07 9.69
C THR A 364 29.79 19.48 9.67
N GLU A 365 28.80 19.75 8.81
CA GLU A 365 28.13 21.05 8.75
C GLU A 365 27.42 21.37 10.07
N ALA A 366 26.64 20.41 10.59
CA ALA A 366 25.91 20.58 11.84
C ALA A 366 26.85 20.82 13.04
N ALA A 367 27.98 20.10 13.10
CA ALA A 367 28.96 20.23 14.18
C ALA A 367 29.53 21.65 14.31
N ALA A 368 29.53 22.43 13.23
CA ALA A 368 30.03 23.80 13.24
C ALA A 368 29.13 24.79 14.01
N PHE A 369 27.85 24.49 14.21
CA PHE A 369 26.90 25.45 14.81
C PHE A 369 25.84 24.87 15.76
N LYS A 370 25.70 23.54 15.84
CA LYS A 370 24.72 22.87 16.73
C LYS A 370 25.31 22.53 18.09
N LYS A 371 24.44 22.48 19.11
CA LYS A 371 24.84 22.00 20.44
C LYS A 371 24.94 20.47 20.48
N PRO A 372 25.75 19.88 21.37
CA PRO A 372 25.96 18.42 21.44
C PRO A 372 24.67 17.59 21.55
N TYR A 373 23.68 18.06 22.32
CA TYR A 373 22.38 17.39 22.39
C TYR A 373 21.63 17.40 21.05
N GLU A 374 21.62 18.52 20.32
CA GLU A 374 21.02 18.61 18.98
C GLU A 374 21.77 17.75 17.96
N LEU A 375 23.09 17.64 18.10
CA LEU A 375 23.91 16.72 17.28
C LEU A 375 23.56 15.25 17.57
N ARG A 376 23.34 14.88 18.83
CA ARG A 376 22.86 13.53 19.18
C ARG A 376 21.46 13.26 18.62
N GLN A 377 20.58 14.26 18.57
CA GLN A 377 19.28 14.14 17.90
C GLN A 377 19.43 13.91 16.40
N LEU A 378 20.25 14.71 15.73
CA LEU A 378 20.53 14.54 14.30
C LEU A 378 21.14 13.17 14.01
N PHE A 379 22.13 12.74 14.79
CA PHE A 379 22.74 11.43 14.68
C PHE A 379 21.70 10.31 14.84
N ALA A 380 20.83 10.38 15.86
CA ALA A 380 19.74 9.42 16.05
C ALA A 380 18.78 9.39 14.85
N THR A 381 18.41 10.55 14.30
CA THR A 381 17.57 10.65 13.09
C THR A 381 18.26 10.02 11.88
N ILE A 382 19.55 10.30 11.67
CA ILE A 382 20.32 9.74 10.56
C ILE A 382 20.35 8.21 10.65
N ILE A 383 20.71 7.63 11.80
CA ILE A 383 20.81 6.17 11.91
C ILE A 383 19.46 5.45 11.91
N VAL A 384 18.36 6.11 12.28
CA VAL A 384 17.01 5.53 12.27
C VAL A 384 16.38 5.58 10.87
N TYR A 385 16.54 6.70 10.17
CA TYR A 385 15.79 6.99 8.94
C TYR A 385 16.62 6.93 7.66
N SER A 386 17.95 6.95 7.79
CA SER A 386 18.87 6.91 6.66
C SER A 386 19.57 5.55 6.61
N GLN A 387 19.86 5.07 5.41
CA GLN A 387 20.51 3.76 5.22
C GLN A 387 22.02 3.88 5.43
N VAL A 388 22.45 4.22 6.65
CA VAL A 388 23.87 4.39 6.98
C VAL A 388 24.61 3.06 6.85
N SER A 389 25.69 3.08 6.09
CA SER A 389 26.52 1.93 5.71
C SER A 389 27.61 1.60 6.73
N GLU A 390 28.05 2.51 7.59
CA GLU A 390 29.09 2.29 8.61
C GLU A 390 28.82 3.12 9.89
N PHE A 391 27.85 2.68 10.71
CA PHE A 391 27.43 3.37 11.94
C PHE A 391 28.58 3.66 12.90
N ARG A 392 29.49 2.70 13.05
CA ARG A 392 30.64 2.82 13.94
C ARG A 392 31.62 3.87 13.48
N GLN A 393 31.91 3.93 12.18
CA GLN A 393 32.80 4.94 11.63
C GLN A 393 32.23 6.34 11.82
N LEU A 394 30.93 6.52 11.57
CA LEU A 394 30.24 7.80 11.78
C LEU A 394 30.23 8.18 13.27
N TRP A 395 29.97 7.23 14.17
CA TRP A 395 30.04 7.46 15.61
C TRP A 395 31.44 7.87 16.04
N ASP A 396 32.47 7.10 15.69
CA ASP A 396 33.86 7.36 16.08
C ASP A 396 34.35 8.72 15.55
N GLN A 397 33.92 9.10 14.34
CA GLN A 397 34.29 10.38 13.74
C GLN A 397 33.71 11.60 14.48
N PHE A 398 32.46 11.52 14.94
CA PHE A 398 31.75 12.65 15.57
C PHE A 398 31.62 12.50 17.09
N TYR A 399 32.24 11.49 17.71
CA TYR A 399 32.07 11.18 19.13
C TYR A 399 32.44 12.37 20.03
N ASP A 400 33.51 13.09 19.71
CA ASP A 400 33.96 14.25 20.49
C ASP A 400 32.93 15.38 20.44
N ASP A 401 32.35 15.67 19.27
CA ASP A 401 31.29 16.66 19.11
C ASP A 401 30.00 16.22 19.83
N LEU A 402 29.66 14.94 19.71
CA LEU A 402 28.49 14.33 20.33
C LEU A 402 28.58 14.31 21.85
N SER A 403 29.78 14.29 22.45
CA SER A 403 29.98 14.12 23.89
C SER A 403 30.47 15.37 24.62
N GLN A 404 30.69 16.47 23.88
CA GLN A 404 31.35 17.69 24.37
C GLN A 404 30.70 18.30 25.63
N ASP A 405 29.36 18.28 25.73
CA ASP A 405 28.64 18.79 26.90
C ASP A 405 28.89 17.96 28.16
N TYR A 406 28.94 16.63 28.03
CA TYR A 406 29.31 15.74 29.12
C TYR A 406 30.80 15.87 29.46
N ALA A 407 31.67 16.00 28.47
CA ALA A 407 33.09 16.27 28.69
C ALA A 407 33.32 17.56 29.49
N TYR A 408 32.55 18.61 29.20
CA TYR A 408 32.57 19.87 29.94
C TYR A 408 31.98 19.75 31.35
N THR A 409 30.86 19.03 31.48
CA THR A 409 30.15 18.81 32.77
C THR A 409 31.03 18.05 33.76
N TYR A 410 31.74 17.03 33.28
CA TYR A 410 32.59 16.15 34.07
C TYR A 410 34.08 16.48 33.94
N ARG A 411 34.41 17.75 33.65
CA ARG A 411 35.79 18.17 33.37
C ARG A 411 36.76 17.93 34.52
N ASP A 412 36.27 17.98 35.76
CA ASP A 412 37.06 17.86 36.99
C ASP A 412 37.45 16.40 37.32
N LEU A 413 36.81 15.41 36.69
CA LEU A 413 37.22 14.01 36.80
C LEU A 413 38.48 13.76 35.97
N GLN A 414 39.22 12.69 36.29
CA GLN A 414 40.43 12.30 35.55
C GLN A 414 40.49 10.79 35.33
N GLY A 415 41.35 10.36 34.40
CA GLY A 415 41.61 8.94 34.13
C GLY A 415 40.47 8.23 33.40
N GLN A 416 40.47 6.90 33.50
CA GLN A 416 39.51 6.04 32.78
C GLN A 416 38.07 6.24 33.26
N GLU A 417 37.86 6.50 34.54
CA GLU A 417 36.52 6.74 35.12
C GLU A 417 35.80 7.91 34.42
N LYS A 418 36.53 8.97 34.07
CA LYS A 418 35.98 10.09 33.30
C LYS A 418 35.58 9.66 31.89
N ALA A 419 36.45 8.93 31.19
CA ALA A 419 36.19 8.51 29.81
C ALA A 419 34.97 7.58 29.74
N GLU A 420 34.89 6.60 30.63
CA GLU A 420 33.76 5.66 30.73
C GLU A 420 32.46 6.39 31.07
N LEU A 421 32.49 7.34 32.01
CA LEU A 421 31.31 8.11 32.38
C LEU A 421 30.79 8.98 31.23
N ILE A 422 31.68 9.67 30.50
CA ILE A 422 31.30 10.49 29.35
C ILE A 422 30.70 9.62 28.25
N GLN A 423 31.33 8.49 27.93
CA GLN A 423 30.84 7.56 26.90
C GLN A 423 29.48 6.99 27.28
N PHE A 424 29.32 6.53 28.52
CA PHE A 424 28.05 6.04 29.04
C PHE A 424 26.95 7.10 28.97
N LYS A 425 27.22 8.33 29.40
CA LYS A 425 26.22 9.44 29.38
C LYS A 425 25.80 9.78 27.94
N THR A 426 26.76 9.82 27.03
CA THR A 426 26.53 10.08 25.60
C THR A 426 25.67 8.97 24.98
N LEU A 427 26.04 7.70 25.21
CA LEU A 427 25.28 6.53 24.74
C LEU A 427 23.90 6.46 25.35
N LYS A 428 23.75 6.79 26.64
CA LYS A 428 22.44 6.81 27.29
C LYS A 428 21.55 7.90 26.70
N SER A 429 22.08 9.10 26.50
CA SER A 429 21.33 10.17 25.81
C SER A 429 20.91 9.75 24.41
N LEU A 430 21.77 9.04 23.67
CA LEU A 430 21.42 8.51 22.36
C LEU A 430 20.34 7.42 22.46
N HIS A 431 20.46 6.51 23.44
CA HIS A 431 19.47 5.47 23.70
C HIS A 431 18.09 6.05 23.95
N ASP A 432 17.98 7.08 24.79
CA ASP A 432 16.72 7.75 25.09
C ASP A 432 16.09 8.37 23.83
N LEU A 433 16.92 8.93 22.92
CA LEU A 433 16.47 9.48 21.64
C LEU A 433 16.01 8.39 20.65
N LEU A 434 16.69 7.25 20.64
CA LEU A 434 16.32 6.08 19.82
C LEU A 434 15.00 5.46 20.28
N GLN A 435 14.76 5.41 21.60
CA GLN A 435 13.54 4.85 22.16
C GLN A 435 12.27 5.56 21.69
N ILE A 436 12.34 6.87 21.43
CA ILE A 436 11.23 7.65 20.85
C ILE A 436 10.79 7.06 19.51
N ASN A 437 11.73 6.47 18.76
CA ASN A 437 11.50 5.87 17.44
C ASN A 437 11.30 4.35 17.50
N GLY A 438 11.25 3.77 18.70
CA GLY A 438 11.08 2.33 18.92
C GLY A 438 12.35 1.50 18.71
N TYR A 439 13.52 2.12 18.81
CA TYR A 439 14.83 1.46 18.72
C TYR A 439 15.60 1.58 20.04
N ALA A 440 16.59 0.74 20.22
CA ALA A 440 17.59 0.77 21.27
C ALA A 440 19.00 0.81 20.66
N VAL A 441 19.99 1.25 21.45
CA VAL A 441 21.41 1.13 21.07
C VAL A 441 21.80 -0.31 20.73
N ALA A 442 21.15 -1.30 21.37
CA ALA A 442 21.35 -2.72 21.12
C ALA A 442 20.88 -3.18 19.73
N ASP A 443 20.07 -2.39 19.00
CA ASP A 443 19.69 -2.70 17.61
C ASP A 443 20.79 -2.32 16.59
N PHE A 444 21.86 -1.67 17.06
CA PHE A 444 23.00 -1.23 16.25
C PHE A 444 24.28 -1.88 16.78
N ASP A 445 24.51 -3.13 16.39
CA ASP A 445 25.56 -4.01 16.94
C ASP A 445 26.98 -3.40 16.90
N ASP A 446 27.27 -2.55 15.91
CA ASP A 446 28.59 -1.95 15.72
C ASP A 446 28.88 -0.78 16.69
N LEU A 447 27.85 -0.23 17.37
CA LEU A 447 28.00 0.83 18.37
C LEU A 447 28.47 0.28 19.72
N PRO A 448 29.16 1.10 20.54
CA PRO A 448 29.40 0.77 21.94
C PRO A 448 28.09 0.51 22.69
N GLN A 449 28.08 -0.51 23.55
CA GLN A 449 26.85 -1.01 24.15
C GLN A 449 26.73 -0.62 25.62
N LEU A 450 25.53 -0.24 26.06
CA LEU A 450 25.30 0.18 27.45
C LEU A 450 25.65 -0.92 28.48
N HIS A 451 25.46 -2.20 28.12
CA HIS A 451 25.79 -3.32 29.00
C HIS A 451 27.30 -3.47 29.29
N GLN A 452 28.17 -2.73 28.58
CA GLN A 452 29.60 -2.66 28.85
C GLN A 452 29.91 -1.86 30.14
N TYR A 453 28.93 -1.10 30.67
CA TYR A 453 29.07 -0.27 31.87
C TYR A 453 28.07 -0.67 32.98
N PRO A 454 28.12 -1.91 33.51
CA PRO A 454 27.09 -2.46 34.38
C PRO A 454 26.85 -1.64 35.66
N ALA A 455 27.91 -1.10 36.27
CA ALA A 455 27.79 -0.26 37.46
C ALA A 455 27.04 1.07 37.18
N LEU A 456 27.33 1.70 36.04
CA LEU A 456 26.68 2.95 35.63
C LEU A 456 25.24 2.73 35.17
N VAL A 457 24.94 1.59 34.53
CA VAL A 457 23.57 1.17 34.22
C VAL A 457 22.77 1.01 35.50
N LEU A 458 23.31 0.30 36.50
CA LEU A 458 22.64 0.08 37.77
C LEU A 458 22.37 1.41 38.51
N ASP A 459 23.39 2.27 38.66
CA ASP A 459 23.20 3.62 39.25
C ASP A 459 22.13 4.42 38.52
N SER A 460 22.15 4.37 37.19
CA SER A 460 21.16 5.04 36.33
C SER A 460 19.73 4.52 36.55
N LEU A 461 19.54 3.21 36.72
CA LEU A 461 18.23 2.59 36.98
C LEU A 461 17.72 2.92 38.38
N LEU A 462 18.61 2.92 39.38
CA LEU A 462 18.28 3.22 40.79
C LEU A 462 17.87 4.68 41.02
N ARG A 463 18.16 5.59 40.08
CA ARG A 463 17.62 6.96 40.09
C ARG A 463 16.12 7.03 39.80
N ASN A 464 15.53 5.99 39.20
CA ASN A 464 14.09 5.88 39.02
C ASN A 464 13.47 5.24 40.27
N SER A 465 12.64 6.00 41.00
CA SER A 465 12.06 5.57 42.28
C SER A 465 11.18 4.33 42.17
N LEU A 466 10.53 4.09 41.03
CA LEU A 466 9.73 2.89 40.79
C LEU A 466 10.63 1.67 40.60
N LEU A 467 11.64 1.77 39.71
CA LEU A 467 12.58 0.66 39.47
C LEU A 467 13.42 0.34 40.70
N ARG A 468 13.81 1.36 41.48
CA ARG A 468 14.49 1.16 42.76
C ARG A 468 13.63 0.39 43.75
N ARG A 469 12.33 0.70 43.84
CA ARG A 469 11.40 -0.04 44.70
C ARG A 469 11.19 -1.48 44.22
N GLU A 470 11.20 -1.72 42.92
CA GLU A 470 11.12 -3.08 42.36
C GLU A 470 12.41 -3.88 42.55
N LEU A 471 13.58 -3.22 42.54
CA LEU A 471 14.88 -3.90 42.68
C LEU A 471 15.31 -4.09 44.14
N GLU A 472 14.99 -3.15 45.03
CA GLU A 472 15.40 -3.17 46.44
C GLU A 472 14.26 -3.48 47.42
N GLY A 473 13.00 -3.35 46.99
CA GLY A 473 11.83 -3.40 47.87
C GLY A 473 11.20 -4.78 48.05
N TYR A 474 11.56 -5.76 47.22
CA TYR A 474 11.08 -7.12 47.38
C TYR A 474 12.13 -8.00 48.06
N ASP A 475 11.68 -8.73 49.08
CA ASP A 475 12.48 -9.78 49.69
C ASP A 475 12.61 -10.94 48.69
N GLN A 476 13.80 -11.08 48.11
CA GLN A 476 14.11 -12.13 47.14
C GLN A 476 13.87 -13.54 47.69
N SER A 477 13.99 -13.75 49.00
CA SER A 477 13.70 -15.05 49.62
C SER A 477 12.20 -15.38 49.61
N THR A 478 11.36 -14.37 49.81
CA THR A 478 9.90 -14.50 49.72
C THR A 478 9.45 -14.75 48.27
N LEU A 479 10.01 -14.02 47.29
CA LEU A 479 9.71 -14.26 45.86
C LEU A 479 10.15 -15.66 45.40
N GLN A 480 11.33 -16.12 45.83
CA GLN A 480 11.80 -17.47 45.52
C GLN A 480 10.88 -18.53 46.13
N SER A 481 10.37 -18.32 47.35
CA SER A 481 9.43 -19.24 47.99
C SER A 481 8.09 -19.36 47.25
N ILE A 482 7.63 -18.28 46.60
CA ILE A 482 6.40 -18.27 45.78
C ILE A 482 6.64 -19.03 44.47
N VAL A 483 7.78 -18.82 43.81
CA VAL A 483 8.18 -19.57 42.62
C VAL A 483 8.29 -21.06 42.94
N ASP A 484 8.92 -21.42 44.05
CA ASP A 484 9.08 -22.82 44.46
C ASP A 484 7.70 -23.45 44.80
N GLN A 485 6.78 -22.69 45.41
CA GLN A 485 5.39 -23.14 45.64
C GLN A 485 4.61 -23.34 44.34
N GLU A 486 4.67 -22.42 43.38
CA GLU A 486 3.96 -22.57 42.09
C GLU A 486 4.59 -23.66 41.20
N THR A 487 5.91 -23.85 41.28
CA THR A 487 6.58 -24.94 40.58
C THR A 487 6.20 -26.30 41.18
N SER A 488 5.91 -26.35 42.49
CA SER A 488 5.45 -27.57 43.18
C SER A 488 3.96 -27.91 42.93
N SER A 489 3.12 -26.94 42.56
CA SER A 489 1.71 -27.17 42.21
C SER A 489 1.48 -27.49 40.72
N THR A 490 2.53 -27.40 39.90
CA THR A 490 2.46 -27.67 38.46
C THR A 490 2.94 -29.09 38.16
N THR A 491 2.11 -30.10 38.45
CA THR A 491 2.26 -31.44 37.86
C THR A 491 1.64 -31.45 36.47
N ASP A 492 2.50 -31.57 35.45
CA ASP A 492 2.26 -32.01 34.07
C ASP A 492 0.84 -31.86 33.49
N SER A 493 0.64 -30.83 32.65
CA SER A 493 0.03 -30.94 31.30
C SER A 493 -0.44 -29.61 30.68
N GLU A 494 -0.30 -28.46 31.33
CA GLU A 494 -0.61 -27.17 30.68
C GLU A 494 0.65 -26.47 30.22
N LEU A 495 1.10 -26.84 29.01
CA LEU A 495 2.06 -26.02 28.27
C LEU A 495 1.38 -24.67 27.99
N PHE A 496 1.68 -23.67 28.80
CA PHE A 496 1.35 -22.28 28.51
C PHE A 496 1.96 -21.94 27.15
N THR A 497 1.13 -21.92 26.11
CA THR A 497 1.42 -21.11 24.93
C THR A 497 1.47 -19.67 25.39
N THR A 498 2.68 -19.17 25.64
CA THR A 498 2.96 -17.76 25.53
C THR A 498 2.62 -17.38 24.09
N LYS A 499 1.40 -16.87 23.88
CA LYS A 499 1.11 -16.04 22.72
C LYS A 499 2.09 -14.88 22.82
N SER A 500 3.16 -14.97 22.04
CA SER A 500 3.93 -13.81 21.62
C SER A 500 2.91 -12.85 21.00
N PHE A 501 2.43 -11.91 21.81
CA PHE A 501 1.99 -10.63 21.29
C PHE A 501 3.24 -10.03 20.68
N LYS A 502 3.42 -10.26 19.38
CA LYS A 502 4.21 -9.33 18.57
C LYS A 502 3.61 -7.96 18.83
N GLN A 503 4.42 -7.09 19.43
CA GLN A 503 4.23 -5.67 19.47
C GLN A 503 3.83 -5.19 18.07
N SER A 504 2.53 -5.07 17.84
CA SER A 504 2.05 -4.04 16.95
C SER A 504 2.29 -2.75 17.71
N THR A 505 3.02 -1.83 17.09
CA THR A 505 3.19 -0.47 17.56
C THR A 505 1.83 0.24 17.52
N GLY A 506 0.96 -0.09 18.47
CA GLY A 506 -0.18 0.72 18.85
C GLY A 506 0.27 1.60 20.01
N ARG A 507 0.42 2.90 19.76
CA ARG A 507 0.62 3.88 20.83
C ARG A 507 -0.58 3.80 21.78
N LEU A 508 -0.33 3.42 23.03
CA LEU A 508 -1.29 3.58 24.12
C LEU A 508 -1.40 5.08 24.41
N TRP A 509 -2.48 5.71 23.94
CA TRP A 509 -2.84 7.05 24.38
C TRP A 509 -3.52 6.94 25.74
N VAL A 510 -2.72 7.06 26.82
CA VAL A 510 -3.28 7.31 28.16
C VAL A 510 -3.68 8.78 28.21
N LYS A 511 -4.92 9.07 27.82
CA LYS A 511 -5.53 10.36 28.13
C LYS A 511 -6.18 10.25 29.50
N ASN A 512 -5.57 10.89 30.50
CA ASN A 512 -6.16 11.14 31.81
C ASN A 512 -7.52 11.84 31.62
N CYS A 513 -8.61 11.12 31.81
CA CYS A 513 -9.89 11.70 32.22
C CYS A 513 -10.52 10.78 33.28
N SER A 514 -10.54 11.33 34.49
CA SER A 514 -11.20 10.81 35.68
C SER A 514 -12.65 10.40 35.43
N LEU A 515 -13.03 9.27 36.03
CA LEU A 515 -14.42 8.93 36.33
C LEU A 515 -15.07 10.07 37.12
N SER A 516 -16.09 10.69 36.55
CA SER A 516 -17.14 11.38 37.31
C SER A 516 -18.48 11.13 36.64
N THR A 517 -19.32 10.39 37.34
CA THR A 517 -20.76 10.25 37.15
C THR A 517 -21.44 11.62 36.98
N VAL A 518 -22.15 11.84 35.87
CA VAL A 518 -23.23 12.84 35.80
C VAL A 518 -24.41 12.24 35.04
N GLN A 519 -25.48 12.02 35.78
CA GLN A 519 -26.83 11.75 35.31
C GLN A 519 -27.56 13.09 35.28
N GLY A 520 -28.18 13.48 34.15
CA GLY A 520 -29.07 14.64 34.11
C GLY A 520 -29.39 15.21 32.73
N ALA A 521 -30.68 15.10 32.36
CA ALA A 521 -31.54 16.03 31.60
C ALA A 521 -31.08 16.52 30.20
N LEU A 522 -31.77 16.11 29.12
CA LEU A 522 -32.97 16.73 28.52
C LEU A 522 -32.71 18.09 27.84
N GLU A 523 -32.95 18.12 26.52
CA GLU A 523 -33.70 19.12 25.71
C GLU A 523 -33.16 19.11 24.25
N ASN A 524 -33.79 18.38 23.30
CA ASN A 524 -34.81 18.79 22.29
C ASN A 524 -34.24 19.74 21.17
N PRO A 525 -34.76 19.82 19.91
CA PRO A 525 -36.05 19.29 19.43
C PRO A 525 -36.21 18.88 17.92
N TYR A 526 -37.41 18.33 17.62
CA TYR A 526 -38.17 18.26 16.36
C TYR A 526 -37.84 17.26 15.23
N CYS A 527 -38.63 16.17 15.26
CA CYS A 527 -39.25 15.52 14.12
C CYS A 527 -40.17 16.45 13.31
N CYS A 528 -40.24 16.25 11.98
CA CYS A 528 -41.45 16.44 11.16
C CYS A 528 -41.35 15.55 9.90
N GLY A 529 -41.72 14.28 10.05
CA GLY A 529 -42.32 13.49 8.97
C GLY A 529 -43.77 13.24 9.38
N ASN A 530 -44.73 13.62 8.53
CA ASN A 530 -46.13 13.26 8.70
C ASN A 530 -46.49 12.26 7.58
N PRO A 531 -46.93 11.03 7.91
CA PRO A 531 -47.37 10.04 6.93
C PRO A 531 -48.88 10.12 6.70
N GLY A 532 -49.30 9.87 5.46
CA GLY A 532 -50.67 9.46 5.14
C GLY A 532 -51.50 10.47 4.36
N LYS A 533 -51.69 10.18 3.06
CA LYS A 533 -52.99 10.06 2.38
C LYS A 533 -52.77 9.85 0.88
N GLY A 534 -53.36 8.78 0.35
CA GLY A 534 -53.75 8.67 -1.05
C GLY A 534 -52.68 8.14 -2.02
N ALA A 535 -52.87 6.88 -2.44
CA ALA A 535 -52.39 6.43 -3.74
C ALA A 535 -52.86 7.39 -4.85
N PRO A 536 -52.06 7.53 -5.92
CA PRO A 536 -52.60 7.19 -7.22
C PRO A 536 -51.69 6.16 -7.91
N VAL A 537 -52.36 5.14 -8.44
CA VAL A 537 -51.93 4.36 -9.59
C VAL A 537 -51.47 5.32 -10.69
N TRP A 538 -50.25 5.13 -11.18
CA TRP A 538 -49.82 5.68 -12.46
C TRP A 538 -49.29 4.52 -13.30
N GLU A 539 -50.19 4.01 -14.14
CA GLU A 539 -49.89 3.27 -15.36
C GLU A 539 -49.09 4.16 -16.33
N ASP A 540 -48.31 3.47 -17.17
CA ASP A 540 -47.68 3.91 -18.40
C ASP A 540 -46.89 5.23 -18.43
N ARG A 541 -45.56 5.07 -18.50
CA ARG A 541 -44.71 6.01 -19.23
C ARG A 541 -43.99 5.30 -20.36
N ASP A 542 -44.56 5.42 -21.54
CA ASP A 542 -43.79 5.61 -22.76
C ASP A 542 -42.84 6.79 -22.56
N CYS A 543 -41.54 6.50 -22.52
CA CYS A 543 -40.50 7.50 -22.72
C CYS A 543 -39.36 6.87 -23.53
N CYS A 544 -39.30 7.29 -24.80
CA CYS A 544 -38.14 7.28 -25.67
C CYS A 544 -37.71 5.91 -26.23
N GLY A 545 -38.45 5.48 -27.27
CA GLY A 545 -37.97 4.50 -28.22
C GLY A 545 -36.69 4.96 -28.93
N PHE A 546 -35.61 4.20 -28.76
CA PHE A 546 -34.52 4.15 -29.71
C PHE A 546 -34.66 2.86 -30.52
N LYS A 547 -34.83 3.01 -31.84
CA LYS A 547 -34.88 1.91 -32.80
C LYS A 547 -33.58 1.12 -32.75
N TRP A 548 -33.68 -0.15 -32.37
CA TRP A 548 -32.65 -1.14 -32.61
C TRP A 548 -32.69 -1.52 -34.10
N ASN A 549 -31.62 -1.22 -34.84
CA ASN A 549 -31.39 -1.90 -36.12
C ASN A 549 -30.75 -3.25 -35.79
N SER A 550 -31.55 -4.31 -35.87
CA SER A 550 -31.12 -5.71 -35.76
C SER A 550 -30.49 -6.18 -37.07
N LEU A 551 -29.36 -6.88 -36.97
CA LEU A 551 -28.92 -7.87 -37.96
C LEU A 551 -29.23 -9.26 -37.40
N PRO A 552 -29.82 -10.19 -38.19
CA PRO A 552 -30.31 -11.46 -37.69
C PRO A 552 -29.19 -12.52 -37.68
N ILE A 553 -29.07 -13.27 -36.59
CA ILE A 553 -28.54 -14.64 -36.65
C ILE A 553 -29.56 -15.56 -35.99
N ALA A 554 -29.94 -16.58 -36.76
CA ALA A 554 -31.07 -17.46 -36.55
C ALA A 554 -30.86 -18.52 -35.44
N ASN A 555 -31.94 -18.71 -34.68
CA ASN A 555 -32.50 -19.93 -34.09
C ASN A 555 -31.62 -21.12 -33.66
N GLY A 556 -31.85 -21.53 -32.41
CA GLY A 556 -31.69 -22.92 -31.94
C GLY A 556 -32.24 -23.07 -30.52
N TRP A 557 -33.44 -23.64 -30.40
CA TRP A 557 -34.22 -23.83 -29.16
C TRP A 557 -33.55 -24.71 -28.09
N ALA A 558 -33.84 -24.41 -26.82
CA ALA A 558 -34.25 -25.41 -25.83
C ALA A 558 -34.97 -24.73 -24.65
N ASN A 559 -36.29 -24.93 -24.58
CA ASN A 559 -37.10 -24.64 -23.40
C ASN A 559 -36.77 -25.65 -22.29
N GLY A 560 -36.58 -25.16 -21.08
CA GLY A 560 -36.47 -25.99 -19.88
C GLY A 560 -36.88 -25.17 -18.66
N ALA A 561 -38.16 -25.19 -18.34
CA ALA A 561 -38.65 -24.75 -17.04
C ALA A 561 -38.13 -25.73 -15.97
N PHE A 562 -37.51 -25.23 -14.90
CA PHE A 562 -37.31 -26.01 -13.68
C PHE A 562 -37.75 -25.19 -12.48
N ASP A 563 -38.79 -25.72 -11.86
CA ASP A 563 -39.44 -25.35 -10.62
C ASP A 563 -38.48 -25.57 -9.44
N VAL A 564 -38.31 -24.56 -8.58
CA VAL A 564 -37.48 -24.64 -7.38
C VAL A 564 -38.39 -24.92 -6.20
N GLN A 565 -38.55 -26.20 -5.86
CA GLN A 565 -39.03 -26.61 -4.56
C GLN A 565 -37.90 -27.30 -3.79
N ASN A 566 -37.83 -26.94 -2.50
CA ASN A 566 -37.06 -27.54 -1.42
C ASN A 566 -35.69 -26.92 -1.09
N THR A 567 -35.73 -25.77 -0.41
CA THR A 567 -34.63 -25.25 0.42
C THR A 567 -34.69 -25.86 1.81
N SER A 568 -34.15 -27.05 1.98
CA SER A 568 -33.74 -27.51 3.31
C SER A 568 -32.54 -28.47 3.16
N GLN A 569 -31.52 -28.24 3.98
CA GLN A 569 -30.20 -28.91 3.98
C GLN A 569 -29.16 -28.35 3.00
N VAL A 570 -28.54 -27.23 3.41
CA VAL A 570 -27.13 -26.98 3.11
C VAL A 570 -26.41 -26.83 4.45
N GLU A 571 -25.68 -27.85 4.87
CA GLU A 571 -24.71 -27.76 5.96
C GLU A 571 -23.61 -26.78 5.56
N ARG A 572 -23.41 -25.71 6.34
CA ARG A 572 -22.35 -24.73 6.12
C ARG A 572 -21.06 -25.21 6.79
N HIS A 573 -20.07 -25.59 5.99
CA HIS A 573 -18.68 -25.52 6.39
C HIS A 573 -18.10 -24.16 5.95
N VAL A 574 -17.65 -23.36 6.91
CA VAL A 574 -16.96 -22.10 6.67
C VAL A 574 -15.49 -22.29 7.02
N ASP A 575 -14.64 -22.35 5.99
CA ASP A 575 -13.18 -22.28 6.14
C ASP A 575 -12.80 -20.78 6.14
N VAL A 576 -12.46 -20.24 7.31
CA VAL A 576 -12.09 -18.82 7.47
C VAL A 576 -10.62 -18.66 7.13
N CYS A 577 -10.33 -18.08 5.96
CA CYS A 577 -9.01 -17.54 5.62
C CYS A 577 -9.21 -16.22 4.88
N ASP A 578 -9.30 -15.11 5.62
CA ASP A 578 -9.18 -13.76 5.06
C ASP A 578 -8.06 -13.00 5.75
N LEU A 579 -7.10 -12.53 4.94
CA LEU A 579 -6.08 -11.55 5.31
C LEU A 579 -6.73 -10.17 5.31
N GLN A 580 -6.74 -9.53 6.48
CA GLN A 580 -7.18 -8.14 6.66
C GLN A 580 -6.16 -7.19 6.01
N ALA A 581 -6.65 -6.35 5.09
CA ALA A 581 -6.02 -5.07 4.77
C ALA A 581 -6.74 -3.99 5.59
N ILE A 582 -6.02 -3.37 6.52
CA ILE A 582 -6.48 -2.19 7.27
C ILE A 582 -6.12 -0.97 6.42
N GLU A 583 -7.13 -0.25 5.91
CA GLU A 583 -6.94 1.11 5.40
C GLU A 583 -7.03 2.10 6.58
N PRO A 584 -6.15 3.12 6.66
CA PRO A 584 -6.38 4.26 7.51
C PRO A 584 -7.32 5.27 6.84
N GLU A 585 -8.40 5.64 7.54
CA GLU A 585 -9.27 6.77 7.20
C GLU A 585 -8.54 8.11 7.34
N ASP A 586 -8.99 9.06 6.52
CA ASP A 586 -8.35 10.31 6.10
C ASP A 586 -8.05 11.34 7.21
N ALA A 587 -7.01 12.15 6.99
CA ALA A 587 -6.92 13.52 7.51
C ALA A 587 -6.18 14.42 6.51
N ASP A 588 -6.95 15.09 5.66
CA ASP A 588 -6.56 16.36 5.03
C ASP A 588 -6.38 17.42 6.13
N LEU A 589 -5.14 17.60 6.59
CA LEU A 589 -4.71 18.75 7.40
C LEU A 589 -3.28 19.15 7.00
N GLU A 590 -3.08 19.54 5.74
CA GLU A 590 -1.93 20.36 5.34
C GLU A 590 -2.43 21.65 4.72
N GLY A 591 -2.65 22.62 5.60
CA GLY A 591 -3.12 23.95 5.23
C GLY A 591 -3.08 24.90 6.41
N GLN A 592 -2.00 24.88 7.21
CA GLN A 592 -1.67 25.90 8.22
C GLN A 592 -0.31 25.59 8.85
N PHE A 593 0.80 25.97 8.19
CA PHE A 593 2.07 26.38 8.82
C PHE A 593 2.92 27.07 7.75
N GLY A 594 2.50 28.26 7.37
CA GLY A 594 3.33 29.27 6.71
C GLY A 594 3.33 30.50 7.59
N ASN A 595 4.52 31.06 7.85
CA ASN A 595 4.86 32.18 8.72
C ASN A 595 5.05 31.84 10.21
N LEU A 596 6.31 31.72 10.61
CA LEU A 596 6.97 32.64 11.55
C LEU A 596 8.50 32.49 11.35
N GLY A 597 9.18 33.63 11.37
CA GLY A 597 10.62 33.77 11.10
C GLY A 597 11.52 33.43 12.27
#